data_AF-A0A1Z9HY31-F1
#
_entry.id   AF-A0A1Z9HY31-F1
#
_cell.length_a   1.000
_cell.length_b   1.000
_cell.length_c   1.000
_cell.angle_alpha   90.00
_cell.angle_beta   90.00
_cell.angle_gamma   90.00
#
_symmetry.space_group_name_H-M   'P 1'
#
loop_
_entity.id
_entity.type
_entity.pdbx_description
1 polymer ?
#
loop_
_entity_poly.entity_id
_entity_poly.type
_entity_poly.pdbx_seq_one_letter_code
_entity_poly.pdbx_strand_id
1 'polypeptide(L)'
;MSKKKNIGRNHYQSISKKLFSENKINKEFEARLNLLTLEELISLKLENSAKLVNGKLFGFPIWKTSNLIFKDSLIKFALSATKSHKEAANLLGLTLQELKIFIRKYKVNEQLE
;
A
#
# COMPACT_ATOMS: atom_id res chain seq x y z
N MET A 1 15.23 -20.96 -25.70
CA MET A 1 13.87 -21.10 -25.11
C MET A 1 13.64 -20.00 -24.09
N SER A 2 12.85 -19.00 -24.45
CA SER A 2 12.50 -17.89 -23.54
C SER A 2 11.66 -18.43 -22.37
N LYS A 3 12.13 -18.25 -21.13
CA LYS A 3 11.37 -18.60 -19.93
C LYS A 3 10.09 -17.76 -19.93
N LYS A 4 8.96 -18.36 -20.30
CA LYS A 4 7.63 -17.77 -20.12
C LYS A 4 7.54 -17.34 -18.65
N LYS A 5 7.56 -16.03 -18.39
CA LYS A 5 7.23 -15.50 -17.07
C LYS A 5 5.83 -16.01 -16.76
N ASN A 6 5.72 -16.86 -15.74
CA ASN A 6 4.44 -17.25 -15.16
C ASN A 6 3.85 -16.00 -14.48
N ILE A 7 3.28 -15.11 -15.30
CA ILE A 7 2.48 -13.97 -14.84
C ILE A 7 1.24 -14.62 -14.24
N GLY A 8 1.18 -14.67 -12.91
CA GLY A 8 0.00 -15.13 -12.20
C GLY A 8 -1.20 -14.31 -12.66
N ARG A 9 -2.38 -14.93 -12.70
CA ARG A 9 -3.63 -14.36 -13.23
C ARG A 9 -4.13 -13.07 -12.54
N ASN A 10 -3.41 -12.56 -11.54
CA ASN A 10 -3.68 -11.26 -10.93
C ASN A 10 -2.75 -10.20 -11.54
N HIS A 11 -3.36 -9.21 -12.20
CA HIS A 11 -2.71 -8.05 -12.83
C HIS A 11 -2.23 -6.99 -11.83
N TYR A 12 -2.26 -7.26 -10.52
CA TYR A 12 -1.88 -6.28 -9.51
C TYR A 12 -0.41 -5.91 -9.67
N GLN A 13 -0.17 -4.68 -10.10
CA GLN A 13 1.18 -4.17 -10.29
C GLN A 13 1.86 -4.04 -8.92
N SER A 14 3.15 -4.39 -8.88
CA SER A 14 4.01 -4.09 -7.74
C SER A 14 3.91 -2.58 -7.43
N ILE A 15 3.65 -2.24 -6.16
CA ILE A 15 3.48 -0.86 -5.72
C ILE A 15 4.69 0.00 -6.11
N SER A 16 5.92 -0.51 -5.92
CA SER A 16 7.13 0.22 -6.31
C SER A 16 7.21 0.46 -7.81
N LYS A 17 6.86 -0.53 -8.64
CA LYS A 17 6.82 -0.34 -10.11
C LYS A 17 5.81 0.72 -10.52
N LYS A 18 4.61 0.71 -9.92
CA LYS A 18 3.58 1.73 -10.17
C LYS A 18 4.12 3.12 -9.81
N LEU A 19 4.62 3.30 -8.58
CA LEU A 19 5.16 4.58 -8.12
C LEU A 19 6.38 5.05 -8.92
N PHE A 20 7.22 4.12 -9.41
CA PHE A 20 8.34 4.43 -10.29
C PHE A 20 7.85 4.92 -11.65
N SER A 21 6.85 4.26 -12.26
CA SER A 21 6.25 4.72 -13.52
C SER A 21 5.53 6.07 -13.41
N GLU A 22 5.00 6.38 -12.22
CA GLU A 22 4.40 7.69 -11.89
C GLU A 22 5.45 8.75 -11.50
N ASN A 23 6.75 8.44 -11.59
CA ASN A 23 7.87 9.30 -11.16
C ASN A 23 7.78 9.78 -9.70
N LYS A 24 7.08 9.04 -8.82
CA LYS A 24 6.94 9.35 -7.39
C LYS A 24 8.10 8.84 -6.54
N ILE A 25 8.81 7.81 -7.02
CA ILE A 25 9.99 7.23 -6.36
C ILE A 25 11.09 6.96 -7.40
N ASN A 26 12.32 6.82 -6.92
CA ASN A 26 13.48 6.39 -7.70
C ASN A 26 14.39 5.47 -6.85
N LYS A 27 15.48 4.98 -7.43
CA LYS A 27 16.40 4.05 -6.73
C LYS A 27 17.05 4.66 -5.48
N GLU A 28 17.39 5.95 -5.54
CA GLU A 28 17.97 6.66 -4.39
C GLU A 28 16.96 6.78 -3.25
N PHE A 29 15.70 7.05 -3.57
CA PHE A 29 14.61 7.06 -2.61
C PHE A 29 14.41 5.69 -1.97
N GLU A 30 14.39 4.60 -2.74
CA GLU A 30 14.27 3.24 -2.19
C GLU A 30 15.43 2.90 -1.22
N ALA A 31 16.65 3.32 -1.54
CA ALA A 31 17.80 3.13 -0.66
C ALA A 31 17.63 3.90 0.66
N ARG A 32 17.15 5.14 0.62
CA ARG A 32 16.86 5.93 1.83
C ARG A 32 15.68 5.37 2.62
N LEU A 33 14.66 4.86 1.93
CA LEU A 33 13.47 4.27 2.55
C LEU A 33 13.86 3.10 3.48
N ASN A 34 14.81 2.27 3.07
CA ASN A 34 15.29 1.12 3.84
C ASN A 34 16.06 1.51 5.13
N LEU A 35 16.49 2.76 5.25
CA LEU A 35 17.17 3.27 6.45
C LEU A 35 16.18 3.75 7.52
N LEU A 36 14.90 3.90 7.16
CA LEU A 36 13.87 4.45 8.03
C LEU A 36 12.96 3.33 8.54
N THR A 37 12.60 3.43 9.82
CA THR A 37 11.52 2.63 10.39
C THR A 37 10.17 3.06 9.82
N LEU A 38 9.16 2.19 9.95
CA LEU A 38 7.81 2.51 9.49
C LEU A 38 7.22 3.68 10.28
N GLU A 39 7.53 3.76 11.58
CA GLU A 39 7.12 4.82 12.49
C GLU A 39 7.69 6.17 12.06
N GLU A 40 8.98 6.23 11.69
CA GLU A 40 9.62 7.43 11.15
C GLU A 40 8.98 7.85 9.83
N LEU A 41 8.69 6.91 8.93
CA LEU A 41 8.05 7.19 7.65
C LEU A 41 6.64 7.77 7.81
N ILE A 42 5.84 7.20 8.72
CA ILE A 42 4.50 7.71 9.02
C ILE A 42 4.61 9.14 9.60
N SER A 43 5.52 9.35 10.53
CA SER A 43 5.74 10.65 11.18
C SER A 43 6.16 11.72 10.17
N LEU A 44 7.14 11.43 9.31
CA LEU A 44 7.60 12.32 8.24
C LEU A 44 6.49 12.65 7.24
N LYS A 45 5.65 11.67 6.90
CA LYS A 45 4.53 11.89 5.98
C LYS A 45 3.47 12.82 6.58
N LEU A 46 3.18 12.66 7.88
CA LEU A 46 2.25 13.54 8.60
C LEU A 46 2.81 14.95 8.73
N GLU A 47 4.10 15.10 9.08
CA GLU A 47 4.77 16.40 9.15
C GLU A 47 4.71 17.14 7.81
N ASN A 48 5.04 16.46 6.70
CA ASN A 48 4.96 17.05 5.37
C ASN A 48 3.53 17.43 4.98
N SER A 49 2.53 16.66 5.40
CA SER A 49 1.12 16.99 5.18
C SER A 49 0.69 18.19 6.03
N ALA A 50 1.19 18.30 7.27
CA ALA A 50 0.93 19.42 8.17
C ALA A 50 1.51 20.74 7.64
N LYS A 51 2.64 20.72 6.92
CA LYS A 51 3.24 21.91 6.29
C LYS A 51 2.26 22.61 5.34
N LEU A 52 1.40 21.84 4.65
CA LEU A 52 0.36 22.39 3.76
C LEU A 52 -0.70 23.22 4.49
N VAL A 53 -0.85 23.00 5.80
CA VAL A 53 -1.83 23.68 6.66
C VAL A 53 -1.17 24.47 7.79
N ASN A 54 0.10 24.87 7.62
CA ASN A 54 0.88 25.61 8.62
C ASN A 54 0.89 24.95 10.01
N GLY A 55 1.02 23.62 10.05
CA GLY A 55 1.07 22.83 11.28
C GLY A 55 -0.29 22.57 11.95
N LYS A 56 -1.40 23.08 11.39
CA LYS A 56 -2.74 22.99 12.00
C LYS A 56 -3.51 21.76 11.50
N LEU A 57 -3.11 20.57 11.96
CA LEU A 57 -3.89 19.34 11.76
C LEU A 57 -5.00 19.12 12.82
N PHE A 58 -5.26 20.11 13.66
CA PHE A 58 -6.34 20.06 14.63
C PHE A 58 -7.70 19.84 13.94
N GLY A 59 -8.52 18.95 14.49
CA GLY A 59 -9.81 18.57 13.92
C GLY A 59 -9.77 17.39 12.95
N PHE A 60 -8.59 16.97 12.47
CA PHE A 60 -8.46 15.70 11.74
C PHE A 60 -8.35 14.54 12.74
N PRO A 61 -9.25 13.54 12.69
CA PRO A 61 -9.25 12.44 13.65
C PRO A 61 -8.21 11.37 13.28
N ILE A 62 -6.93 11.75 13.12
CA ILE A 62 -5.83 10.89 12.64
C ILE A 62 -5.75 9.58 13.42
N TRP A 63 -5.86 9.66 14.75
CA TRP A 63 -5.87 8.48 15.61
C TRP A 63 -7.05 7.54 15.31
N LYS A 64 -8.25 8.08 15.06
CA LYS A 64 -9.43 7.28 14.77
C LYS A 64 -9.38 6.64 13.38
N THR A 65 -8.70 7.29 12.43
CA THR A 65 -8.58 6.83 11.04
C THR A 65 -7.33 5.99 10.76
N SER A 66 -6.35 5.94 11.67
CA SER A 66 -5.08 5.22 11.48
C SER A 66 -5.28 3.74 11.14
N ASN A 67 -6.17 3.06 11.87
CA ASN A 67 -6.50 1.65 11.64
C ASN A 67 -7.08 1.40 10.23
N LEU A 68 -7.83 2.36 9.69
CA LEU A 68 -8.40 2.28 8.34
C LEU A 68 -7.28 2.34 7.30
N ILE A 69 -6.39 3.34 7.44
CA ILE A 69 -5.26 3.57 6.53
C ILE A 69 -4.30 2.39 6.54
N PHE A 70 -4.00 1.84 7.72
CA PHE A 70 -3.10 0.70 7.85
C PHE A 70 -3.69 -0.58 7.26
N LYS A 71 -4.99 -0.84 7.47
CA LYS A 71 -5.64 -2.01 6.86
C LYS A 71 -5.69 -1.91 5.34
N ASP A 72 -5.96 -0.73 4.81
CA ASP A 72 -5.94 -0.47 3.38
C ASP A 72 -4.55 -0.73 2.76
N SER A 73 -3.47 -0.24 3.40
CA SER A 73 -2.11 -0.47 2.92
C SER A 73 -1.71 -1.95 2.94
N LEU A 74 -2.09 -2.69 3.99
CA LEU A 74 -1.84 -4.13 4.09
C LEU A 74 -2.53 -4.92 2.97
N ILE A 75 -3.77 -4.58 2.63
CA ILE A 75 -4.51 -5.26 1.56
C ILE A 75 -3.86 -4.99 0.20
N LYS A 76 -3.49 -3.75 -0.08
CA LYS A 76 -2.75 -3.39 -1.30
C LYS A 76 -1.45 -4.15 -1.42
N PHE A 77 -0.68 -4.18 -0.32
CA PHE A 77 0.57 -4.93 -0.28
C PHE A 77 0.32 -6.42 -0.57
N ALA A 78 -0.60 -7.06 0.14
CA ALA A 78 -0.89 -8.47 -0.02
C ALA A 78 -1.34 -8.83 -1.45
N LEU A 79 -2.18 -8.00 -2.07
CA LEU A 79 -2.59 -8.19 -3.46
C LEU A 79 -1.43 -8.02 -4.45
N SER A 80 -0.52 -7.06 -4.19
CA SER A 80 0.67 -6.84 -5.03
C SER A 80 1.76 -7.90 -4.86
N ALA A 81 1.83 -8.53 -3.69
CA ALA A 81 2.87 -9.50 -3.34
C ALA A 81 2.47 -10.95 -3.69
N THR A 82 1.20 -11.23 -3.97
CA THR A 82 0.67 -12.58 -4.19
C THR A 82 0.02 -12.74 -5.56
N LYS A 83 -0.16 -14.00 -6.01
CA LYS A 83 -0.71 -14.31 -7.34
C LYS A 83 -2.21 -14.54 -7.34
N SER A 84 -2.82 -14.67 -6.18
CA SER A 84 -4.27 -14.90 -6.03
C SER A 84 -4.83 -14.27 -4.76
N HIS A 85 -6.13 -13.98 -4.77
CA HIS A 85 -6.85 -13.51 -3.59
C HIS A 85 -6.79 -14.50 -2.42
N LYS A 86 -6.68 -15.81 -2.69
CA LYS A 86 -6.55 -16.82 -1.64
C LYS A 86 -5.19 -16.73 -0.94
N GLU A 87 -4.12 -16.55 -1.70
CA GLU A 87 -2.78 -16.32 -1.15
C GLU A 87 -2.71 -15.00 -0.37
N ALA A 88 -3.31 -13.92 -0.90
CA ALA A 88 -3.39 -12.64 -0.20
C ALA A 88 -4.14 -12.75 1.14
N ALA A 89 -5.27 -13.47 1.15
CA ALA A 89 -6.06 -13.69 2.36
C ALA A 89 -5.24 -14.47 3.39
N ASN A 90 -4.57 -15.56 2.97
CA ASN A 90 -3.70 -16.35 3.83
C ASN A 90 -2.53 -15.52 4.40
N LEU A 91 -1.89 -14.69 3.58
CA LEU A 91 -0.80 -13.80 4.02
C LEU A 91 -1.24 -12.85 5.14
N LEU A 92 -2.48 -12.36 5.07
CA LEU A 92 -3.06 -11.44 6.05
C LEU A 92 -3.77 -12.15 7.21
N GLY A 93 -3.84 -13.48 7.22
CA GLY A 93 -4.60 -14.25 8.21
C GLY A 93 -6.11 -14.04 8.13
N LEU A 94 -6.63 -13.75 6.94
CA LEU A 94 -8.05 -13.51 6.67
C LEU A 94 -8.68 -14.69 5.91
N THR A 95 -9.99 -14.83 6.04
CA THR A 95 -10.77 -15.62 5.09
C THR A 95 -10.88 -14.90 3.74
N LEU A 96 -11.14 -15.68 2.68
CA LEU A 96 -11.35 -15.11 1.34
C LEU A 96 -12.57 -14.16 1.29
N GLN A 97 -13.60 -14.41 2.12
CA GLN A 97 -14.78 -13.56 2.19
C GLN A 97 -14.46 -12.21 2.83
N GLU A 98 -13.74 -12.20 3.96
CA GLU A 98 -13.28 -10.97 4.62
C GLU A 98 -12.42 -10.13 3.68
N LEU A 99 -11.47 -10.76 2.97
CA LEU A 99 -10.64 -10.06 2.00
C LEU A 99 -11.49 -9.37 0.92
N LYS A 100 -12.47 -10.07 0.35
CA LYS A 100 -13.37 -9.48 -0.68
C LYS A 100 -14.19 -8.31 -0.15
N ILE A 101 -14.66 -8.40 1.10
CA ILE A 101 -15.37 -7.29 1.76
C ILE A 101 -14.44 -6.09 1.89
N PHE A 102 -13.20 -6.31 2.34
CA PHE A 102 -12.26 -5.22 2.52
C PHE A 102 -11.80 -4.59 1.21
N ILE A 103 -11.56 -5.39 0.15
CA ILE A 103 -11.23 -4.85 -1.18
C ILE A 103 -12.30 -3.88 -1.68
N ARG A 104 -13.58 -4.24 -1.50
CA ARG A 104 -14.72 -3.36 -1.84
C ARG A 104 -14.77 -2.13 -0.94
N LYS A 105 -14.61 -2.32 0.37
CA LYS A 105 -14.67 -1.25 1.37
C LYS A 105 -13.60 -0.18 1.15
N TYR A 106 -12.38 -0.58 0.79
CA TYR A 106 -11.25 0.32 0.61
C TYR A 106 -10.99 0.72 -0.86
N LYS A 107 -11.88 0.34 -1.78
CA LYS A 107 -11.76 0.65 -3.22
C LYS A 107 -10.40 0.30 -3.82
N VAL A 108 -9.83 -0.84 -3.40
CA VAL A 108 -8.44 -1.19 -3.72
C VAL A 108 -8.21 -1.40 -5.22
N ASN A 109 -9.22 -1.85 -5.96
CA ASN A 109 -9.13 -2.09 -7.40
C ASN A 109 -8.87 -0.81 -8.21
N GLU A 110 -9.45 0.33 -7.82
CA GLU A 110 -9.24 1.64 -8.50
C GLU A 110 -7.78 2.11 -8.44
N GLN A 111 -6.98 1.56 -7.51
CA GLN A 111 -5.59 1.98 -7.28
C GLN A 111 -4.56 0.99 -7.80
N LEU A 112 -4.96 -0.17 -8.31
CA LEU A 112 -4.04 -1.19 -8.84
C LEU A 112 -4.27 -1.50 -10.33
N GLU A 113 -5.34 -0.95 -10.91
CA GLU A 113 -5.50 -0.72 -12.36
C GLU A 113 -4.56 0.41 -12.82
#